data_AF-A0A661FB75-F1
#
_entry.id   AF-A0A661FB75-F1
#
_cell.length_a   1.000
_cell.length_b   1.000
_cell.length_c   1.000
_cell.angle_alpha   90.00
_cell.angle_beta   90.00
_cell.angle_gamma   90.00
#
_symmetry.space_group_name_H-M   'P 1'
#
loop_
_entity.id
_entity.type
_entity.pdbx_description
1 polymer ?
#
loop_
_entity_poly.entity_id
_entity_poly.type
_entity_poly.pdbx_seq_one_letter_code
_entity_poly.pdbx_strand_id
1 'polypeptide(L)'
;MQVIENIKSIPKVQKYRYFLIILASMSLLGPLAFLPQLAGSDDLCGTLCMRRFYLYFPGMSWEDFFVHVNAAAVGVVAFSVIMLTTLFFGRMWCGYLCPVGGLAELSSRMLNDRWKIEFRSLPQVQIRYGYFGFFLVAMPALGISACSLCNFITIPRLIEAMSGEYRGMIFLVSSVGLVNLGLLLLLGVFASKGRAYCQFMCPIGAADGLVNRIAANLPFAHRIRIAKERCTGCNICARNCMCGAIKMVNKIAVVDQVSCMSCHECVDVCDWNALAWTTPPRHAINEPKRIKKNTEILPTPDWQAVHFDANKADAVAGTATRRGSVSWVSVFNVMILLTVVSIVIVGSFL
;
A
#
# COMPACT_ATOMS: atom_id res chain seq x y z
N MET A 1 8.13 29.05 -2.69
CA MET A 1 7.62 28.63 -1.35
C MET A 1 6.55 27.55 -1.43
N GLN A 2 5.55 27.63 -2.31
CA GLN A 2 4.49 26.59 -2.46
C GLN A 2 5.01 25.16 -2.69
N VAL A 3 6.11 24.97 -3.44
CA VAL A 3 6.68 23.63 -3.70
C VAL A 3 7.19 22.96 -2.41
N ILE A 4 7.78 23.74 -1.48
CA ILE A 4 8.33 23.21 -0.22
C ILE A 4 7.20 22.81 0.73
N GLU A 5 6.11 23.58 0.78
CA GLU A 5 4.91 23.25 1.56
C GLU A 5 4.19 22.01 1.00
N ASN A 6 4.10 21.90 -0.33
CA ASN A 6 3.57 20.72 -1.00
C ASN A 6 4.39 19.45 -0.72
N ILE A 7 5.71 19.55 -0.56
CA ILE A 7 6.57 18.42 -0.18
C ILE A 7 6.40 18.07 1.31
N LYS A 8 6.20 19.06 2.18
CA LYS A 8 6.01 18.82 3.63
C LYS A 8 4.70 18.08 3.94
N SER A 9 3.64 18.34 3.19
CA SER A 9 2.32 17.70 3.36
C SER A 9 2.26 16.22 2.96
N ILE A 10 3.31 15.69 2.32
CA ILE A 10 3.36 14.28 1.90
C ILE A 10 3.45 13.36 3.13
N PRO A 11 2.57 12.34 3.26
CA PRO A 11 2.63 11.36 4.34
C PRO A 11 3.99 10.65 4.43
N LYS A 12 4.42 10.26 5.65
CA LYS A 12 5.72 9.59 5.87
C LYS A 12 5.94 8.36 4.97
N VAL A 13 4.89 7.55 4.76
CA VAL A 13 4.93 6.35 3.90
C VAL A 13 5.19 6.71 2.43
N GLN A 14 4.57 7.79 1.94
CA GLN A 14 4.82 8.27 0.57
C GLN A 14 6.22 8.86 0.41
N LYS A 15 6.78 9.53 1.44
CA LYS A 15 8.19 10.00 1.40
C LYS A 15 9.16 8.83 1.23
N TYR A 16 8.94 7.74 1.96
CA TYR A 16 9.74 6.52 1.80
C TYR A 16 9.60 5.91 0.39
N ARG A 17 8.40 5.91 -0.19
CA ARG A 17 8.19 5.46 -1.57
C ARG A 17 8.99 6.29 -2.57
N TYR A 18 8.95 7.61 -2.47
CA TYR A 18 9.72 8.47 -3.39
C TYR A 18 11.21 8.32 -3.20
N PHE A 19 11.67 8.18 -1.96
CA PHE A 19 13.07 7.87 -1.69
C PHE A 19 13.51 6.57 -2.37
N LEU A 20 12.71 5.49 -2.28
CA LEU A 20 12.99 4.23 -2.97
C LEU A 20 12.98 4.38 -4.49
N ILE A 21 12.07 5.16 -5.06
CA ILE A 21 12.04 5.42 -6.50
C ILE A 21 13.32 6.14 -6.96
N ILE A 22 13.77 7.15 -6.22
CA ILE A 22 14.99 7.90 -6.54
C ILE A 22 16.21 6.99 -6.41
N LEU A 23 16.31 6.23 -5.31
CA LEU A 23 17.40 5.28 -5.08
C LEU A 23 17.44 4.20 -6.18
N ALA A 24 16.29 3.65 -6.55
CA ALA A 24 16.18 2.68 -7.64
C ALA A 24 16.55 3.32 -8.99
N SER A 25 16.14 4.56 -9.24
CA SER A 25 16.52 5.27 -10.46
C SER A 25 18.01 5.51 -10.55
N MET A 26 18.66 5.87 -9.44
CA MET A 26 20.11 6.03 -9.37
C MET A 26 20.87 4.71 -9.56
N SER A 27 20.33 3.58 -9.07
CA SER A 27 20.99 2.28 -9.19
C SER A 27 20.75 1.55 -10.51
N LEU A 28 19.63 1.84 -11.19
CA LEU A 28 19.18 1.18 -12.42
C LEU A 28 19.49 1.97 -13.70
N LEU A 29 19.75 3.28 -13.61
CA LEU A 29 20.00 4.16 -14.76
C LEU A 29 21.44 4.69 -14.70
N GLY A 30 22.03 4.96 -15.87
CA GLY A 30 23.35 5.59 -15.94
C GLY A 30 23.37 6.98 -15.28
N PRO A 31 24.53 7.50 -14.84
CA PRO A 31 25.87 6.92 -14.88
C PRO A 31 26.19 5.99 -13.69
N LEU A 32 25.34 5.91 -12.68
CA LEU A 32 25.53 5.13 -11.44
C LEU A 32 24.97 3.70 -11.53
N ALA A 33 24.74 3.18 -12.74
CA ALA A 33 24.05 1.94 -13.09
C ALA A 33 24.71 0.66 -12.52
N PHE A 34 24.78 0.55 -11.20
CA PHE A 34 25.44 -0.51 -10.45
C PHE A 34 24.80 -1.88 -10.73
N LEU A 35 23.47 -1.93 -10.85
CA LEU A 35 22.75 -3.17 -11.10
C LEU A 35 22.97 -3.69 -12.53
N PRO A 36 22.87 -2.86 -13.59
CA PRO A 36 23.30 -3.25 -14.94
C PRO A 36 24.75 -3.69 -15.04
N GLN A 37 25.67 -2.95 -14.39
CA GLN A 37 27.10 -3.26 -14.42
C GLN A 37 27.41 -4.61 -13.77
N LEU A 38 26.75 -4.95 -12.66
CA LEU A 38 26.86 -6.27 -12.03
C LEU A 38 26.40 -7.40 -12.96
N ALA A 39 25.45 -7.12 -13.85
CA ALA A 39 24.95 -8.05 -14.86
C ALA A 39 25.78 -8.04 -16.17
N GLY A 40 26.90 -7.31 -16.21
CA GLY A 40 27.78 -7.20 -17.39
C GLY A 40 27.19 -6.36 -18.52
N SER A 41 26.32 -5.38 -18.21
CA SER A 41 25.71 -4.49 -19.19
C SER A 41 25.83 -3.02 -18.78
N ASP A 42 26.02 -2.14 -19.76
CA ASP A 42 26.10 -0.70 -19.51
C ASP A 42 24.72 -0.10 -19.17
N ASP A 43 23.64 -0.70 -19.71
CA ASP A 43 22.28 -0.16 -19.63
C ASP A 43 21.24 -1.21 -19.22
N LEU A 44 20.13 -0.72 -18.64
CA LEU A 44 18.93 -1.53 -18.34
C LEU A 44 18.29 -2.19 -19.57
N CYS A 45 18.61 -1.70 -20.77
CA CYS A 45 18.12 -2.20 -22.04
C CYS A 45 19.06 -3.24 -22.71
N GLY A 46 20.15 -3.63 -22.04
CA GLY A 46 21.11 -4.66 -22.48
C GLY A 46 20.68 -6.09 -22.17
N THR A 47 21.56 -6.87 -21.53
CA THR A 47 21.30 -8.27 -21.10
C THR A 47 20.27 -8.35 -19.97
N LEU A 48 20.20 -7.31 -19.13
CA LEU A 48 19.23 -7.18 -18.03
C LEU A 48 17.82 -6.79 -18.51
N CYS A 49 17.60 -6.59 -19.81
CA CYS A 49 16.30 -6.17 -20.33
C CYS A 49 15.22 -7.25 -20.07
N MET A 50 14.30 -6.94 -19.16
CA MET A 50 13.17 -7.80 -18.79
C MET A 50 12.19 -8.10 -19.94
N ARG A 51 12.39 -7.52 -21.13
CA ARG A 51 11.54 -7.66 -22.32
C ARG A 51 12.19 -8.43 -23.46
N ARG A 52 13.45 -8.86 -23.29
CA ARG A 52 14.23 -9.53 -24.35
C ARG A 52 13.80 -10.99 -24.60
N PHE A 53 12.77 -11.48 -23.91
CA PHE A 53 12.33 -12.88 -23.93
C PHE A 53 11.59 -13.33 -25.21
N TYR A 54 11.36 -12.43 -26.19
CA TYR A 54 10.72 -12.74 -27.49
C TYR A 54 11.41 -12.04 -28.66
N LEU A 55 12.48 -12.64 -29.19
CA LEU A 55 13.08 -12.25 -30.48
C LEU A 55 13.12 -13.48 -31.38
N TYR A 56 11.94 -13.94 -31.81
CA TYR A 56 11.84 -14.91 -32.89
C TYR A 56 11.55 -14.16 -34.19
N PHE A 57 12.47 -14.23 -35.14
CA PHE A 57 12.28 -13.70 -36.48
C PHE A 57 11.97 -14.86 -37.44
N PRO A 58 10.99 -14.73 -38.36
CA PRO A 58 10.75 -15.73 -39.38
C PRO A 58 12.02 -15.93 -40.24
N GLY A 59 12.55 -17.15 -40.30
CA GLY A 59 13.76 -17.49 -41.08
C GLY A 59 15.07 -17.58 -40.29
N MET A 60 15.02 -17.51 -38.96
CA MET A 60 16.19 -17.64 -38.08
C MET A 60 16.72 -19.08 -38.02
N SER A 61 18.05 -19.24 -38.02
CA SER A 61 18.70 -20.54 -37.82
C SER A 61 18.56 -21.02 -36.36
N TRP A 62 18.65 -22.33 -36.13
CA TRP A 62 18.58 -22.87 -34.76
C TRP A 62 19.73 -22.38 -33.87
N GLU A 63 20.90 -22.08 -34.45
CA GLU A 63 22.05 -21.53 -33.71
C GLU A 63 21.80 -20.11 -33.23
N ASP A 64 21.27 -19.25 -34.10
CA ASP A 64 20.90 -17.87 -33.76
C ASP A 64 19.83 -17.85 -32.65
N PHE A 65 18.88 -18.79 -32.70
CA PHE A 65 17.87 -18.93 -31.65
C PHE A 65 18.50 -19.19 -30.27
N PHE A 66 19.46 -20.13 -30.15
CA PHE A 66 20.12 -20.42 -28.88
C PHE A 66 20.97 -19.25 -28.37
N VAL A 67 21.62 -18.49 -29.26
CA VAL A 67 22.35 -17.27 -28.89
C VAL A 67 21.39 -16.23 -28.31
N HIS A 68 20.21 -16.04 -28.92
CA HIS A 68 19.20 -15.12 -28.42
C HIS A 68 18.58 -15.56 -27.09
N VAL A 69 18.33 -16.86 -26.91
CA VAL A 69 17.83 -17.42 -25.65
C VAL A 69 18.83 -17.22 -24.51
N ASN A 70 20.12 -17.52 -24.74
CA ASN A 70 21.16 -17.31 -23.74
C ASN A 70 21.32 -15.82 -23.39
N ALA A 71 21.27 -14.93 -24.37
CA ALA A 71 21.30 -13.49 -24.13
C ALA A 71 20.07 -12.95 -23.38
N ALA A 72 18.93 -13.65 -23.47
CA ALA A 72 17.69 -13.29 -22.77
C ALA A 72 17.60 -13.87 -21.34
N ALA A 73 18.45 -14.85 -20.97
CA ALA A 73 18.36 -15.57 -19.71
C ALA A 73 18.40 -14.63 -18.49
N VAL A 74 19.31 -13.66 -18.47
CA VAL A 74 19.42 -12.67 -17.37
C VAL A 74 18.16 -11.82 -17.25
N GLY A 75 17.62 -11.35 -18.38
CA GLY A 75 16.36 -10.61 -18.42
C GLY A 75 15.15 -11.45 -17.96
N VAL A 76 15.12 -12.74 -18.30
CA VAL A 76 14.08 -13.68 -17.84
C VAL A 76 14.16 -13.89 -16.34
N VAL A 77 15.36 -14.02 -15.78
CA VAL A 77 15.56 -14.11 -14.32
C VAL A 77 15.06 -12.84 -13.64
N ALA A 78 15.46 -11.65 -14.13
CA ALA A 78 14.99 -10.38 -13.58
C ALA A 78 13.46 -10.24 -13.65
N PHE A 79 12.86 -10.58 -14.78
CA PHE A 79 11.40 -10.58 -14.94
C PHE A 79 10.73 -11.59 -13.99
N SER A 80 11.29 -12.79 -13.83
CA SER A 80 10.76 -13.83 -12.95
C SER A 80 10.81 -13.41 -11.49
N VAL A 81 11.88 -12.75 -11.05
CA VAL A 81 11.99 -12.16 -9.71
C VAL A 81 10.90 -11.09 -9.50
N ILE A 82 10.65 -10.26 -10.50
CA ILE A 82 9.57 -9.26 -10.44
C ILE A 82 8.21 -9.96 -10.34
N MET A 83 7.93 -10.97 -11.16
CA MET A 83 6.67 -11.72 -11.08
C MET A 83 6.50 -12.42 -9.72
N LEU A 84 7.57 -12.99 -9.18
CA LEU A 84 7.56 -13.65 -7.88
C LEU A 84 7.30 -12.66 -6.75
N THR A 85 7.98 -11.52 -6.74
CA THR A 85 7.71 -10.45 -5.75
C THR A 85 6.29 -9.91 -5.91
N THR A 86 5.80 -9.78 -7.15
CA THR A 86 4.41 -9.43 -7.44
C THR A 86 3.44 -10.44 -6.86
N LEU A 87 3.73 -11.74 -6.91
CA LEU A 87 2.92 -12.79 -6.29
C LEU A 87 2.69 -12.51 -4.79
N PHE A 88 3.75 -12.25 -4.02
CA PHE A 88 3.65 -12.08 -2.57
C PHE A 88 3.15 -10.69 -2.13
N PHE A 89 3.70 -9.61 -2.69
CA PHE A 89 3.52 -8.24 -2.16
C PHE A 89 2.66 -7.33 -3.04
N GLY A 90 2.27 -7.83 -4.21
CA GLY A 90 1.56 -7.11 -5.25
C GLY A 90 2.54 -6.34 -6.10
N ARG A 91 2.06 -5.43 -6.94
CA ARG A 91 2.88 -4.76 -7.97
C ARG A 91 3.86 -3.70 -7.40
N MET A 92 4.64 -4.07 -6.40
CA MET A 92 5.63 -3.25 -5.69
C MET A 92 6.71 -2.74 -6.63
N TRP A 93 7.16 -3.55 -7.61
CA TRP A 93 8.10 -3.09 -8.62
C TRP A 93 7.58 -1.85 -9.34
N CYS A 94 6.36 -1.92 -9.90
CA CYS A 94 5.71 -0.79 -10.55
C CYS A 94 5.47 0.39 -9.59
N GLY A 95 5.21 0.12 -8.31
CA GLY A 95 4.90 1.12 -7.27
C GLY A 95 6.09 1.90 -6.71
N TYR A 96 7.20 1.20 -6.47
CA TYR A 96 8.32 1.64 -5.63
C TYR A 96 9.69 1.59 -6.31
N LEU A 97 9.90 0.70 -7.29
CA LEU A 97 11.24 0.47 -7.86
C LEU A 97 11.37 0.90 -9.33
N CYS A 98 10.30 0.87 -10.11
CA CYS A 98 10.37 1.09 -11.55
C CYS A 98 10.81 2.54 -11.87
N PRO A 99 12.00 2.75 -12.47
CA PRO A 99 12.52 4.09 -12.75
C PRO A 99 11.67 4.83 -13.78
N VAL A 100 11.19 4.11 -14.80
CA VAL A 100 10.44 4.71 -15.92
C VAL A 100 9.13 5.32 -15.45
N GLY A 101 8.34 4.55 -14.71
CA GLY A 101 7.06 5.05 -14.18
C GLY A 101 7.27 6.01 -13.00
N GLY A 102 8.29 5.77 -12.17
CA GLY A 102 8.59 6.57 -10.99
C GLY A 102 9.05 7.99 -11.34
N LEU A 103 9.97 8.12 -12.31
CA LEU A 103 10.43 9.42 -12.79
C LEU A 103 9.31 10.17 -13.50
N ALA A 104 8.52 9.52 -14.36
CA ALA A 104 7.36 10.15 -15.00
C ALA A 104 6.32 10.67 -13.97
N GLU A 105 6.07 9.90 -12.90
CA GLU A 105 5.23 10.35 -11.78
C GLU A 105 5.81 11.58 -11.08
N LEU A 106 7.11 11.57 -10.79
CA LEU A 106 7.78 12.68 -10.11
C LEU A 106 7.74 13.95 -10.98
N SER A 107 8.05 13.82 -12.26
CA SER A 107 7.97 14.92 -13.24
C SER A 107 6.56 15.49 -13.35
N SER A 108 5.54 14.63 -13.43
CA SER A 108 4.12 15.06 -13.46
C SER A 108 3.72 15.82 -12.19
N ARG A 109 4.23 15.43 -11.02
CA ARG A 109 3.95 16.14 -9.76
C ARG A 109 4.60 17.51 -9.69
N MET A 110 5.74 17.72 -10.36
CA MET A 110 6.40 19.03 -10.44
C MET A 110 5.65 20.01 -11.37
N LEU A 111 4.83 19.50 -12.29
CA LEU A 111 4.02 20.32 -13.18
C LEU A 111 2.74 20.81 -12.50
N ASN A 112 2.30 22.00 -12.93
CA ASN A 112 1.04 22.61 -12.49
C ASN A 112 -0.16 21.81 -13.04
N ASP A 113 -1.24 21.73 -12.25
CA ASP A 113 -2.43 20.95 -12.56
C ASP A 113 -3.13 21.39 -13.86
N ARG A 114 -2.95 22.65 -14.29
CA ARG A 114 -3.50 23.17 -15.56
C ARG A 114 -2.99 22.45 -16.82
N TRP A 115 -1.80 21.87 -16.75
CA TRP A 115 -1.19 21.16 -17.88
C TRP A 115 -1.45 19.65 -17.84
N LYS A 116 -2.21 19.17 -16.85
CA LYS A 116 -2.44 17.74 -16.64
C LYS A 116 -3.70 17.28 -17.36
N ILE A 117 -3.57 16.22 -18.13
CA ILE A 117 -4.66 15.56 -18.85
C ILE A 117 -5.16 14.38 -18.02
N GLU A 118 -6.48 14.31 -17.80
CA GLU A 118 -7.11 13.22 -17.08
C GLU A 118 -7.49 12.06 -18.01
N PHE A 119 -6.78 10.94 -17.90
CA PHE A 119 -7.04 9.72 -18.68
C PHE A 119 -7.94 8.70 -17.96
N ARG A 120 -8.57 9.07 -16.84
CA ARG A 120 -9.29 8.13 -15.97
C ARG A 120 -10.59 7.58 -16.57
N SER A 121 -11.23 8.34 -17.45
CA SER A 121 -12.46 7.95 -18.15
C SER A 121 -12.25 6.84 -19.18
N LEU A 122 -11.01 6.64 -19.64
CA LEU A 122 -10.69 5.68 -20.68
C LEU A 122 -10.70 4.23 -20.16
N PRO A 123 -11.07 3.26 -21.02
CA PRO A 123 -11.06 1.82 -20.69
C PRO A 123 -9.63 1.28 -20.53
N GLN A 124 -9.03 1.52 -19.37
CA GLN A 124 -7.63 1.19 -19.07
C GLN A 124 -7.26 -0.29 -19.22
N VAL A 125 -8.15 -1.19 -18.81
CA VAL A 125 -7.89 -2.64 -18.84
C VAL A 125 -7.91 -3.13 -20.28
N GLN A 126 -8.93 -2.77 -21.06
CA GLN A 126 -9.04 -3.21 -22.45
C GLN A 126 -7.87 -2.71 -23.31
N ILE A 127 -7.49 -1.44 -23.18
CA ILE A 127 -6.37 -0.87 -23.94
C ILE A 127 -5.07 -1.57 -23.54
N ARG A 128 -4.83 -1.81 -22.24
CA ARG A 128 -3.62 -2.49 -21.75
C ARG A 128 -3.47 -3.90 -22.30
N TYR A 129 -4.52 -4.70 -22.23
CA TYR A 129 -4.45 -6.09 -22.70
C TYR A 129 -4.53 -6.18 -24.23
N GLY A 130 -5.18 -5.24 -24.91
CA GLY A 130 -5.13 -5.10 -26.36
C GLY A 130 -3.72 -4.81 -26.87
N TYR A 131 -3.04 -3.83 -26.27
CA TYR A 131 -1.65 -3.54 -26.57
C TYR A 131 -0.73 -4.72 -26.19
N PHE A 132 -0.98 -5.39 -25.07
CA PHE A 132 -0.21 -6.59 -24.68
C PHE A 132 -0.38 -7.74 -25.67
N GLY A 133 -1.60 -7.98 -26.18
CA GLY A 133 -1.85 -8.96 -27.24
C GLY A 133 -1.14 -8.61 -28.54
N PHE A 134 -1.22 -7.33 -28.95
CA PHE A 134 -0.47 -6.82 -30.11
C PHE A 134 1.04 -6.98 -29.94
N PHE A 135 1.56 -6.69 -28.75
CA PHE A 135 2.97 -6.85 -28.40
C PHE A 135 3.43 -8.32 -28.45
N LEU A 136 2.60 -9.28 -28.03
CA LEU A 136 2.95 -10.70 -28.04
C LEU A 136 2.79 -11.37 -29.41
N VAL A 137 1.84 -10.93 -30.23
CA VAL A 137 1.46 -11.63 -31.48
C VAL A 137 1.90 -10.86 -32.71
N ALA A 138 1.45 -9.61 -32.85
CA ALA A 138 1.63 -8.85 -34.09
C ALA A 138 3.08 -8.36 -34.28
N MET A 139 3.77 -7.95 -33.21
CA MET A 139 5.16 -7.49 -33.28
C MET A 139 6.12 -8.59 -33.80
N PRO A 140 6.12 -9.82 -33.24
CA PRO A 140 6.89 -10.93 -33.82
C PRO A 140 6.46 -11.30 -35.23
N ALA A 141 5.15 -11.34 -35.51
CA ALA A 141 4.62 -11.69 -36.84
C ALA A 141 5.08 -10.72 -37.93
N LEU A 142 5.25 -9.43 -37.59
CA LEU A 142 5.73 -8.38 -38.50
C LEU A 142 7.26 -8.22 -38.49
N GLY A 143 8.00 -9.03 -37.70
CA GLY A 143 9.45 -8.90 -37.56
C GLY A 143 9.89 -7.58 -36.90
N ILE A 144 9.00 -6.90 -36.19
CA ILE A 144 9.31 -5.62 -35.52
C ILE A 144 9.86 -5.93 -34.13
N SER A 145 11.00 -5.31 -33.80
CA SER A 145 11.60 -5.47 -32.47
C SER A 145 10.64 -5.00 -31.36
N ALA A 146 10.58 -5.75 -30.27
CA ALA A 146 9.82 -5.38 -29.07
C ALA A 146 10.22 -4.00 -28.50
N CYS A 147 11.41 -3.51 -28.85
CA CYS A 147 11.95 -2.22 -28.41
C CYS A 147 11.31 -1.02 -29.13
N SER A 148 10.75 -1.20 -30.32
CA SER A 148 10.29 -0.07 -31.15
C SER A 148 9.14 0.73 -30.53
N LEU A 149 8.18 0.07 -29.86
CA LEU A 149 7.08 0.74 -29.15
C LEU A 149 7.27 0.74 -27.63
N CYS A 150 8.49 0.49 -27.17
CA CYS A 150 8.79 0.31 -25.78
C CYS A 150 9.19 1.64 -25.13
N ASN A 151 8.25 2.37 -24.55
CA ASN A 151 8.57 3.61 -23.82
C ASN A 151 9.44 3.41 -22.56
N PHE A 152 9.80 2.16 -22.24
CA PHE A 152 10.75 1.86 -21.18
C PHE A 152 12.19 2.15 -21.58
N ILE A 153 12.50 2.16 -22.89
CA ILE A 153 13.84 2.51 -23.40
C ILE A 153 14.10 4.02 -23.32
N THR A 154 13.05 4.83 -23.37
CA THR A 154 13.13 6.29 -23.48
C THR A 154 13.84 6.92 -22.30
N ILE A 155 13.53 6.51 -21.07
CA ILE A 155 14.11 7.09 -19.86
C ILE A 155 15.60 6.75 -19.71
N PRO A 156 16.05 5.48 -19.83
CA PRO A 156 17.47 5.15 -19.89
C PRO A 156 18.21 5.93 -20.98
N ARG A 157 17.71 5.93 -22.23
CA ARG A 157 18.34 6.63 -23.36
C ARG A 157 18.36 8.15 -23.19
N LEU A 158 17.34 8.73 -22.54
CA LEU A 158 17.32 10.15 -22.20
C LEU A 158 18.43 10.49 -21.20
N ILE A 159 18.63 9.66 -20.19
CA ILE A 159 19.66 9.89 -19.16
C ILE A 159 21.06 9.68 -19.71
N GLU A 160 21.26 8.67 -20.56
CA GLU A 160 22.51 8.47 -21.32
C GLU A 160 22.80 9.68 -22.21
N ALA A 161 21.80 10.20 -22.92
CA ALA A 161 21.95 11.41 -23.74
C ALA A 161 22.33 12.64 -22.89
N MET A 162 21.72 12.79 -21.70
CA MET A 162 22.07 13.85 -20.74
C MET A 162 23.48 13.68 -20.17
N SER A 163 23.99 12.45 -20.14
CA SER A 163 25.34 12.10 -19.67
C SER A 163 26.38 12.19 -20.79
N GLY A 164 25.98 12.58 -22.01
CA GLY A 164 26.87 12.78 -23.16
C GLY A 164 27.12 11.54 -24.02
N GLU A 165 26.38 10.45 -23.81
CA GLU A 165 26.55 9.23 -24.58
C GLU A 165 25.89 9.30 -25.96
N TYR A 166 26.64 8.91 -26.99
CA TYR A 166 26.22 8.99 -28.39
C TYR A 166 25.00 8.11 -28.71
N ARG A 167 24.89 6.93 -28.07
CA ARG A 167 23.76 6.00 -28.25
C ARG A 167 22.42 6.61 -27.86
N GLY A 168 22.39 7.31 -26.72
CA GLY A 168 21.21 8.04 -26.26
C GLY A 168 20.81 9.17 -27.21
N MET A 169 21.79 9.95 -27.68
CA MET A 169 21.54 11.05 -28.62
C MET A 169 20.97 10.58 -29.96
N ILE A 170 21.53 9.53 -30.57
CA ILE A 170 20.99 8.95 -31.81
C ILE A 170 19.55 8.48 -31.59
N PHE A 171 19.29 7.80 -30.48
CA PHE A 171 17.96 7.31 -30.19
C PHE A 171 16.95 8.46 -30.14
N LEU A 172 17.23 9.54 -29.41
CA LEU A 172 16.31 10.67 -29.26
C LEU A 172 16.00 11.40 -30.59
N VAL A 173 16.94 11.42 -31.53
CA VAL A 173 16.75 12.04 -32.86
C VAL A 173 16.07 11.08 -33.85
N SER A 174 16.12 9.77 -33.60
CA SER A 174 15.43 8.78 -34.44
C SER A 174 13.91 8.96 -34.40
N SER A 175 13.22 8.57 -35.49
CA SER A 175 11.76 8.59 -35.55
C SER A 175 11.11 7.79 -34.41
N VAL A 176 11.71 6.65 -34.06
CA VAL A 176 11.29 5.78 -32.95
C VAL A 176 11.46 6.49 -31.60
N GLY A 177 12.57 7.18 -31.38
CA GLY A 177 12.81 7.92 -30.15
C GLY A 177 11.90 9.13 -30.00
N LEU A 178 11.63 9.88 -31.07
CA LEU A 178 10.70 10.99 -31.06
C LEU A 178 9.27 10.55 -30.72
N VAL A 179 8.80 9.44 -31.30
CA VAL A 179 7.49 8.86 -30.97
C VAL A 179 7.42 8.42 -29.51
N ASN A 180 8.43 7.70 -29.03
CA ASN A 180 8.47 7.23 -27.64
C ASN A 180 8.62 8.39 -26.63
N LEU A 181 9.42 9.42 -26.96
CA LEU A 181 9.53 10.63 -26.15
C LEU A 181 8.21 11.40 -26.10
N GLY A 182 7.53 11.55 -27.24
CA GLY A 182 6.19 12.12 -27.31
C GLY A 182 5.20 11.33 -26.44
N LEU A 183 5.27 10.00 -26.47
CA LEU A 183 4.44 9.14 -25.63
C LEU A 183 4.76 9.26 -24.13
N LEU A 184 6.05 9.40 -23.77
CA LEU A 184 6.49 9.64 -22.39
C LEU A 184 6.00 11.00 -21.88
N LEU A 185 6.06 12.02 -22.71
CA LEU A 185 5.55 13.34 -22.38
C LEU A 185 4.02 13.30 -22.22
N LEU A 186 3.30 12.75 -23.18
CA LEU A 186 1.83 12.71 -23.18
C LEU A 186 1.25 11.80 -22.07
N LEU A 187 1.74 10.57 -21.95
CA LEU A 187 1.21 9.56 -21.01
C LEU A 187 2.00 9.46 -19.69
N GLY A 188 3.09 10.21 -19.56
CA GLY A 188 3.87 10.34 -18.32
C GLY A 188 3.77 11.75 -17.78
N VAL A 189 4.57 12.67 -18.32
CA VAL A 189 4.75 14.00 -17.75
C VAL A 189 3.44 14.83 -17.69
N PHE A 190 2.69 14.90 -18.79
CA PHE A 190 1.41 15.61 -18.88
C PHE A 190 0.21 14.77 -18.40
N ALA A 191 0.39 13.49 -18.12
CA ALA A 191 -0.69 12.68 -17.58
C ALA A 191 -0.95 13.04 -16.12
N SER A 192 -2.23 13.08 -15.73
CA SER A 192 -2.62 13.19 -14.33
C SER A 192 -1.93 12.08 -13.51
N LYS A 193 -1.13 12.48 -12.52
CA LYS A 193 -0.34 11.61 -11.61
C LYS A 193 0.79 10.80 -12.28
N GLY A 194 1.05 11.01 -13.57
CA GLY A 194 2.20 10.50 -14.32
C GLY A 194 2.37 8.99 -14.46
N ARG A 195 1.29 8.22 -14.34
CA ARG A 195 1.31 6.74 -14.47
C ARG A 195 0.49 6.21 -15.65
N ALA A 196 0.04 7.06 -16.58
CA ALA A 196 -0.84 6.63 -17.66
C ALA A 196 -0.15 5.64 -18.62
N TYR A 197 1.14 5.80 -18.94
CA TYR A 197 1.84 4.82 -19.78
C TYR A 197 1.87 3.42 -19.13
N CYS A 198 2.19 3.33 -17.83
CA CYS A 198 2.15 2.08 -17.08
C CYS A 198 0.74 1.46 -17.05
N GLN A 199 -0.29 2.31 -17.15
CA GLN A 199 -1.68 1.91 -17.12
C GLN A 199 -2.23 1.43 -18.48
N PHE A 200 -1.71 1.94 -19.60
CA PHE A 200 -2.26 1.66 -20.94
C PHE A 200 -1.35 0.82 -21.84
N MET A 201 -0.03 0.97 -21.75
CA MET A 201 0.88 0.46 -22.79
C MET A 201 2.10 -0.28 -22.24
N CYS A 202 2.20 -0.47 -20.92
CA CYS A 202 3.33 -1.22 -20.36
C CYS A 202 3.06 -2.74 -20.38
N PRO A 203 3.82 -3.54 -21.15
CA PRO A 203 3.64 -4.99 -21.20
C PRO A 203 4.02 -5.66 -19.88
N ILE A 204 5.06 -5.16 -19.19
CA ILE A 204 5.42 -5.63 -17.83
C ILE A 204 4.26 -5.37 -16.87
N GLY A 205 3.64 -4.19 -16.95
CA GLY A 205 2.48 -3.84 -16.12
C GLY A 205 1.22 -4.66 -16.43
N ALA A 206 1.08 -5.16 -17.67
CA ALA A 206 0.01 -6.06 -18.07
C ALA A 206 0.20 -7.46 -17.45
N ALA A 207 1.42 -7.99 -17.53
CA ALA A 207 1.80 -9.25 -16.90
C ALA A 207 1.68 -9.18 -15.38
N ASP A 208 2.29 -8.17 -14.75
CA ASP A 208 2.17 -7.90 -13.31
C ASP A 208 0.71 -7.76 -12.88
N GLY A 209 -0.13 -7.08 -13.66
CA GLY A 209 -1.56 -6.92 -13.36
C GLY A 209 -2.32 -8.24 -13.34
N LEU A 210 -1.98 -9.15 -14.24
CA LEU A 210 -2.58 -10.49 -14.28
C LEU A 210 -2.13 -11.33 -13.08
N VAL A 211 -0.82 -11.36 -12.80
CA VAL A 211 -0.27 -12.05 -11.62
C VAL A 211 -0.89 -11.46 -10.34
N ASN A 212 -1.04 -10.14 -10.27
CA ASN A 212 -1.62 -9.47 -9.11
C ASN A 212 -3.08 -9.88 -8.87
N ARG A 213 -3.88 -10.06 -9.95
CA ARG A 213 -5.26 -10.55 -9.89
C ARG A 213 -5.33 -12.01 -9.45
N ILE A 214 -4.52 -12.88 -10.05
CA ILE A 214 -4.50 -14.31 -9.71
C ILE A 214 -4.10 -14.50 -8.24
N ALA A 215 -3.03 -13.82 -7.83
CA ALA A 215 -2.54 -13.89 -6.46
C ALA A 215 -3.45 -13.19 -5.44
N ALA A 216 -4.42 -12.37 -5.85
CA ALA A 216 -5.37 -11.75 -4.92
C ALA A 216 -6.22 -12.78 -4.16
N ASN A 217 -6.37 -13.99 -4.69
CA ASN A 217 -7.09 -15.09 -4.05
C ASN A 217 -6.21 -15.94 -3.13
N LEU A 218 -4.89 -15.74 -3.11
CA LEU A 218 -3.97 -16.52 -2.29
C LEU A 218 -3.96 -16.04 -0.83
N PRO A 219 -3.90 -16.96 0.16
CA PRO A 219 -4.00 -16.65 1.59
C PRO A 219 -2.78 -15.89 2.15
N PHE A 220 -1.62 -16.01 1.52
CA PHE A 220 -0.38 -15.37 1.98
C PHE A 220 -0.05 -14.08 1.21
N ALA A 221 -0.82 -13.74 0.17
CA ALA A 221 -0.54 -12.60 -0.69
C ALA A 221 -1.05 -11.29 -0.06
N HIS A 222 -0.12 -10.37 0.17
CA HIS A 222 -0.39 -9.04 0.70
C HIS A 222 -0.86 -8.13 -0.42
N ARG A 223 -2.04 -7.51 -0.25
CA ARG A 223 -2.66 -6.61 -1.23
C ARG A 223 -3.40 -5.50 -0.51
N ILE A 224 -3.70 -4.43 -1.25
CA ILE A 224 -4.62 -3.41 -0.76
C ILE A 224 -6.03 -4.03 -0.73
N ARG A 225 -6.56 -4.22 0.47
CA ARG A 225 -7.89 -4.76 0.73
C ARG A 225 -8.73 -3.76 1.51
N ILE A 226 -10.04 -3.93 1.43
CA ILE A 226 -11.02 -3.05 2.06
C ILE A 226 -11.81 -3.81 3.12
N ALA A 227 -11.80 -3.29 4.34
CA ALA A 227 -12.73 -3.67 5.39
C ALA A 227 -14.07 -2.97 5.14
N LYS A 228 -15.04 -3.70 4.57
CA LYS A 228 -16.36 -3.16 4.19
C LYS A 228 -17.06 -2.47 5.38
N GLU A 229 -16.91 -3.02 6.58
CA GLU A 229 -17.52 -2.53 7.81
C GLU A 229 -16.98 -1.16 8.26
N ARG A 230 -15.72 -0.86 7.92
CA ARG A 230 -15.06 0.41 8.25
C ARG A 230 -15.28 1.49 7.18
N CYS A 231 -15.71 1.11 5.97
CA CYS A 231 -15.83 2.04 4.86
C CYS A 231 -17.07 2.94 5.02
N THR A 232 -16.86 4.26 5.01
CA THR A 232 -17.94 5.26 5.11
C THR A 232 -18.43 5.78 3.77
N GLY A 233 -17.81 5.38 2.66
CA GLY A 233 -18.21 5.81 1.32
C GLY A 233 -17.79 7.23 0.91
N CYS A 234 -16.84 7.85 1.62
CA CYS A 234 -16.42 9.25 1.40
C CYS A 234 -15.73 9.54 0.04
N ASN A 235 -15.41 8.52 -0.76
CA ASN A 235 -14.80 8.62 -2.10
C ASN A 235 -13.38 9.25 -2.15
N ILE A 236 -12.77 9.61 -1.02
CA ILE A 236 -11.43 10.23 -0.97
C ILE A 236 -10.36 9.28 -1.54
N CYS A 237 -10.39 8.00 -1.16
CA CYS A 237 -9.45 6.99 -1.65
C CYS A 237 -9.51 6.84 -3.18
N ALA A 238 -10.70 6.87 -3.77
CA ALA A 238 -10.84 6.75 -5.22
C ALA A 238 -10.31 7.99 -5.92
N ARG A 239 -10.57 9.21 -5.43
CA ARG A 239 -10.01 10.45 -5.99
C ARG A 239 -8.49 10.46 -5.96
N ASN A 240 -7.88 10.01 -4.86
CA ASN A 240 -6.41 10.03 -4.70
C ASN A 240 -5.69 8.85 -5.36
N CYS A 241 -6.38 7.75 -5.71
CA CYS A 241 -5.78 6.59 -6.39
C CYS A 241 -5.02 6.97 -7.68
N MET A 242 -3.76 6.54 -7.80
CA MET A 242 -2.87 6.90 -8.92
C MET A 242 -3.27 6.27 -10.25
N CYS A 243 -3.68 5.00 -10.23
CA CYS A 243 -4.10 4.27 -11.43
C CYS A 243 -5.62 4.22 -11.63
N GLY A 244 -6.38 4.98 -10.84
CA GLY A 244 -7.85 4.91 -10.89
C GLY A 244 -8.42 3.51 -10.61
N ALA A 245 -7.71 2.66 -9.85
CA ALA A 245 -8.07 1.26 -9.60
C ALA A 245 -9.24 1.09 -8.62
N ILE A 246 -9.64 2.14 -7.90
CA ILE A 246 -10.73 2.09 -6.92
C ILE A 246 -12.02 2.62 -7.55
N LYS A 247 -13.08 1.82 -7.45
CA LYS A 247 -14.45 2.17 -7.87
C LYS A 247 -15.37 2.12 -6.65
N MET A 248 -16.37 2.99 -6.61
CA MET A 248 -17.40 2.97 -5.57
C MET A 248 -18.58 2.11 -6.05
N VAL A 249 -18.87 1.01 -5.37
CA VAL A 249 -20.01 0.12 -5.65
C VAL A 249 -20.86 0.05 -4.39
N ASN A 250 -22.14 0.39 -4.49
CA ASN A 250 -23.06 0.45 -3.33
C ASN A 250 -22.53 1.32 -2.18
N LYS A 251 -21.92 2.47 -2.50
CA LYS A 251 -21.25 3.38 -1.54
C LYS A 251 -20.06 2.76 -0.79
N ILE A 252 -19.60 1.57 -1.16
CA ILE A 252 -18.40 0.94 -0.60
C ILE A 252 -17.30 0.99 -1.66
N ALA A 253 -16.07 1.29 -1.24
CA ALA A 253 -14.93 1.25 -2.14
C ALA A 253 -14.61 -0.22 -2.51
N VAL A 254 -14.29 -0.45 -3.78
CA VAL A 254 -13.86 -1.74 -4.33
C VAL A 254 -12.56 -1.51 -5.11
N VAL A 255 -11.54 -2.30 -4.80
CA VAL A 255 -10.23 -2.21 -5.47
C VAL A 255 -10.17 -3.23 -6.60
N ASP A 256 -9.98 -2.76 -7.82
CA ASP A 256 -9.59 -3.61 -8.95
C ASP A 256 -8.11 -3.99 -8.83
N GLN A 257 -7.87 -5.27 -8.50
CA GLN A 257 -6.52 -5.79 -8.33
C GLN A 257 -5.75 -5.87 -9.65
N VAL A 258 -6.42 -5.91 -10.81
CA VAL A 258 -5.70 -5.86 -12.10
C VAL A 258 -5.00 -4.52 -12.28
N SER A 259 -5.71 -3.45 -11.95
CA SER A 259 -5.25 -2.07 -12.15
C SER A 259 -4.39 -1.55 -11.00
N CYS A 260 -4.56 -2.08 -9.78
CA CYS A 260 -3.86 -1.61 -8.58
C CYS A 260 -2.33 -1.79 -8.64
N MET A 261 -1.59 -0.73 -8.32
CA MET A 261 -0.12 -0.72 -8.30
C MET A 261 0.50 -0.86 -6.89
N SER A 262 -0.33 -1.10 -5.86
CA SER A 262 0.10 -1.16 -4.46
C SER A 262 0.91 0.06 -3.97
N CYS A 263 0.66 1.29 -4.45
CA CYS A 263 1.43 2.49 -4.04
C CYS A 263 1.07 3.07 -2.65
N HIS A 264 0.10 2.48 -1.96
CA HIS A 264 -0.38 2.84 -0.61
C HIS A 264 -0.96 4.26 -0.43
N GLU A 265 -1.03 5.09 -1.48
CA GLU A 265 -1.64 6.43 -1.41
C GLU A 265 -3.06 6.39 -0.82
N CYS A 266 -3.87 5.40 -1.23
CA CYS A 266 -5.24 5.23 -0.73
C CYS A 266 -5.33 4.81 0.75
N VAL A 267 -4.29 4.15 1.28
CA VAL A 267 -4.18 3.76 2.70
C VAL A 267 -3.85 5.01 3.54
N ASP A 268 -2.97 5.87 3.02
CA ASP A 268 -2.53 7.07 3.73
C ASP A 268 -3.67 8.08 3.94
N VAL A 269 -4.49 8.29 2.91
CA VAL A 269 -5.61 9.26 2.90
C VAL A 269 -6.89 8.72 3.54
N CYS A 270 -6.93 7.46 3.96
CA CYS A 270 -8.13 6.88 4.56
C CYS A 270 -8.19 7.19 6.06
N ASP A 271 -9.09 8.10 6.45
CA ASP A 271 -9.27 8.47 7.87
C ASP A 271 -9.87 7.35 8.73
N TRP A 272 -10.53 6.36 8.12
CA TRP A 272 -11.28 5.31 8.83
C TRP A 272 -10.54 3.97 8.90
N ASN A 273 -9.27 3.92 8.48
CA ASN A 273 -8.47 2.69 8.38
C ASN A 273 -9.23 1.53 7.70
N ALA A 274 -10.07 1.87 6.71
CA ALA A 274 -10.86 0.91 5.96
C ALA A 274 -10.02 0.22 4.87
N LEU A 275 -8.90 0.82 4.46
CA LEU A 275 -7.95 0.30 3.49
C LEU A 275 -6.67 -0.10 4.21
N ALA A 276 -6.21 -1.32 3.98
CA ALA A 276 -4.94 -1.80 4.53
C ALA A 276 -4.21 -2.68 3.50
N TRP A 277 -2.89 -2.68 3.57
CA TRP A 277 -2.07 -3.65 2.84
C TRP A 277 -1.89 -4.89 3.71
N THR A 278 -2.67 -5.93 3.42
CA THR A 278 -2.79 -7.12 4.27
C THR A 278 -3.15 -8.36 3.44
N THR A 279 -2.96 -9.53 4.03
CA THR A 279 -3.46 -10.81 3.52
C THR A 279 -5.00 -10.86 3.58
N PRO A 280 -5.68 -11.84 2.95
CA PRO A 280 -7.12 -11.99 3.14
C PRO A 280 -7.47 -11.96 4.63
N PRO A 281 -8.42 -11.13 5.06
CA PRO A 281 -8.71 -10.97 6.48
C PRO A 281 -9.15 -12.32 7.06
N ARG A 282 -8.46 -12.78 8.11
CA ARG A 282 -9.10 -13.62 9.12
C ARG A 282 -9.98 -12.66 9.91
N HIS A 283 -11.30 -12.78 9.79
CA HIS A 283 -12.22 -11.95 10.57
C HIS A 283 -11.87 -12.06 12.06
N ALA A 284 -11.21 -11.05 12.62
CA ALA A 284 -11.02 -10.95 14.05
C ALA A 284 -12.37 -10.48 14.63
N ILE A 285 -13.08 -11.40 15.28
CA ILE A 285 -14.45 -11.23 15.79
C ILE A 285 -14.56 -10.06 16.79
N ASN A 286 -13.44 -9.55 17.31
CA ASN A 286 -13.39 -8.59 18.42
C ASN A 286 -12.84 -7.19 18.06
N GLU A 287 -12.61 -6.86 16.78
CA GLU A 287 -12.16 -5.51 16.42
C GLU A 287 -13.34 -4.54 16.21
N PRO A 288 -13.27 -3.28 16.69
CA PRO A 288 -14.36 -2.33 16.52
C PRO A 288 -14.62 -1.99 15.04
N LYS A 289 -15.91 -1.89 14.69
CA LYS A 289 -16.40 -1.73 13.30
C LYS A 289 -15.93 -0.46 12.61
N ARG A 290 -15.65 0.63 13.34
CA ARG A 290 -15.12 1.90 12.79
C ARG A 290 -14.12 2.50 13.75
N ILE A 291 -12.88 2.68 13.29
CA ILE A 291 -11.80 3.33 14.05
C ILE A 291 -11.28 4.48 13.19
N LYS A 292 -11.29 5.70 13.74
CA LYS A 292 -10.69 6.85 13.08
C LYS A 292 -9.17 6.83 13.32
N LYS A 293 -8.39 7.10 12.29
CA LYS A 293 -6.92 7.15 12.33
C LYS A 293 -6.47 8.18 13.36
N ASN A 294 -5.46 7.83 14.16
CA ASN A 294 -4.91 8.65 15.24
C ASN A 294 -5.92 9.02 16.34
N THR A 295 -6.96 8.20 16.55
CA THR A 295 -7.87 8.35 17.70
C THR A 295 -7.61 7.20 18.66
N GLU A 296 -7.17 7.51 19.88
CA GLU A 296 -7.02 6.52 20.94
C GLU A 296 -8.41 6.12 21.45
N ILE A 297 -8.68 4.81 21.43
CA ILE A 297 -9.84 4.25 22.11
C ILE A 297 -9.41 4.15 23.57
N LEU A 298 -9.63 5.22 24.34
CA LEU A 298 -9.65 5.11 25.80
C LEU A 298 -10.69 4.02 26.15
N PRO A 299 -10.43 3.14 27.14
CA PRO A 299 -11.48 2.27 27.64
C PRO A 299 -12.71 3.14 27.90
N THR A 300 -13.87 2.71 27.41
CA THR A 300 -15.12 3.40 27.73
C THR A 300 -15.18 3.50 29.25
N PRO A 301 -15.35 4.70 29.85
CA PRO A 301 -15.55 4.79 31.29
C PRO A 301 -16.69 3.84 31.66
N ASP A 302 -16.48 3.04 32.71
CA ASP A 302 -17.52 2.15 33.22
C ASP A 302 -18.59 3.05 33.84
N TRP A 303 -19.61 3.36 33.05
CA TRP A 303 -20.73 4.18 33.49
C TRP A 303 -21.60 3.36 34.43
N GLN A 304 -21.21 3.30 35.71
CA GLN A 304 -22.07 2.73 36.74
C GLN A 304 -23.08 3.80 37.17
N ALA A 305 -24.32 3.62 36.75
CA ALA A 305 -25.45 4.28 37.40
C ALA A 305 -25.69 3.59 38.75
N VAL A 306 -25.11 4.13 39.81
CA VAL A 306 -25.40 3.67 41.17
C VAL A 306 -26.66 4.39 41.63
N HIS A 307 -27.76 3.65 41.86
CA HIS A 307 -28.84 4.20 42.67
C HIS A 307 -28.31 4.27 44.10
N PHE A 308 -28.28 5.46 44.68
CA PHE A 308 -28.11 5.60 46.13
C PHE A 308 -29.39 5.07 46.75
N ASP A 309 -29.43 3.79 47.10
CA ASP A 309 -30.46 3.27 47.98
C ASP A 309 -30.24 3.97 49.31
N ALA A 310 -31.06 4.97 49.66
CA ALA A 310 -31.04 5.58 50.98
C ALA A 310 -31.20 4.51 52.08
N ASN A 311 -31.83 3.38 51.76
CA ASN A 311 -31.99 2.21 52.64
C ASN A 311 -30.76 1.29 52.72
N LYS A 312 -29.72 1.50 51.90
CA LYS A 312 -28.42 0.79 51.96
C LYS A 312 -27.23 1.72 52.17
N ALA A 313 -27.42 3.04 52.15
CA ALA A 313 -26.42 4.00 52.60
C ALA A 313 -25.97 3.70 54.05
N ASP A 314 -26.87 3.14 54.87
CA ASP A 314 -26.58 2.70 56.24
C ASP A 314 -25.68 1.45 56.32
N ALA A 315 -25.45 0.74 55.21
CA ALA A 315 -24.57 -0.43 55.18
C ALA A 315 -23.09 -0.08 54.88
N VAL A 316 -22.81 1.10 54.29
CA VAL A 316 -21.43 1.51 53.96
C VAL A 316 -21.03 2.84 54.62
N ALA A 317 -21.98 3.72 54.93
CA ALA A 317 -21.80 4.81 55.91
C ALA A 317 -22.22 4.34 57.31
N GLY A 318 -21.73 3.16 57.69
CA GLY A 318 -22.03 2.48 58.94
C GLY A 318 -20.85 2.48 59.91
N THR A 319 -20.15 3.61 60.09
CA THR A 319 -19.66 3.95 61.45
C THR A 319 -20.87 4.33 62.32
N ALA A 320 -21.88 3.48 62.32
CA ALA A 320 -22.93 3.44 63.31
C ALA A 320 -22.37 2.53 64.41
N THR A 321 -22.06 3.17 65.53
CA THR A 321 -21.89 2.58 66.86
C THR A 321 -22.54 1.20 66.95
N ARG A 322 -21.72 0.17 67.20
CA ARG A 322 -22.21 -1.15 67.61
C ARG A 322 -23.20 -0.94 68.75
N ARG A 323 -24.51 -1.05 68.47
CA ARG A 323 -25.51 -1.26 69.50
C ARG A 323 -25.27 -2.69 69.97
N GLY A 324 -24.43 -2.82 70.99
CA GLY A 324 -24.15 -4.11 71.63
C GLY A 324 -25.48 -4.72 72.04
N SER A 325 -25.81 -5.89 71.49
CA SER A 325 -26.88 -6.71 72.03
C SER A 325 -26.49 -7.04 73.46
N VAL A 326 -27.18 -6.43 74.42
CA VAL A 326 -27.00 -6.75 75.84
C VAL A 326 -27.42 -8.20 76.01
N SER A 327 -26.44 -9.07 76.31
CA SER A 327 -26.71 -10.44 76.70
C SER A 327 -27.45 -10.41 78.03
N TRP A 328 -28.73 -10.77 78.02
CA TRP A 328 -29.56 -10.82 79.23
C TRP A 328 -29.00 -11.78 80.28
N VAL A 329 -28.21 -12.79 79.87
CA VAL A 329 -27.46 -13.67 80.77
C VAL A 329 -26.42 -12.87 81.58
N SER A 330 -25.76 -11.90 80.94
CA SER A 330 -24.76 -11.05 81.59
C SER A 330 -25.40 -10.08 82.59
N VAL A 331 -26.58 -9.54 82.26
CA VAL A 331 -27.35 -8.66 83.16
C VAL A 331 -27.84 -9.45 84.38
N PHE A 332 -28.35 -10.66 84.16
CA PHE A 332 -28.84 -11.52 85.24
C PHE A 332 -27.71 -11.93 86.20
N ASN A 333 -26.53 -12.28 85.65
CA ASN A 333 -25.36 -12.62 86.46
C ASN A 333 -24.83 -11.43 87.27
N VAL A 334 -24.84 -10.21 86.72
CA VAL A 334 -24.45 -9.00 87.45
C VAL A 334 -25.46 -8.68 88.55
N MET A 335 -26.76 -8.87 88.32
CA MET A 335 -27.78 -8.68 89.36
C MET A 335 -27.64 -9.68 90.52
N ILE A 336 -27.36 -10.95 90.22
CA ILE A 336 -27.10 -11.97 91.24
C ILE A 336 -25.83 -11.62 92.03
N LEU A 337 -24.77 -11.20 91.34
CA LEU A 337 -23.53 -10.79 92.00
C LEU A 337 -23.76 -9.60 92.94
N LEU A 338 -24.53 -8.60 92.50
CA LEU A 338 -24.85 -7.43 93.32
C LEU A 338 -25.73 -7.79 94.52
N THR A 339 -26.69 -8.69 94.38
CA THR A 339 -27.50 -9.16 95.51
C THR A 339 -26.69 -9.98 96.50
N VAL A 340 -25.80 -10.87 96.04
CA VAL A 340 -24.89 -11.61 96.92
C VAL A 340 -23.93 -10.65 97.64
N VAL A 341 -23.37 -9.67 96.94
CA VAL A 341 -22.49 -8.66 97.53
C VAL A 341 -23.24 -7.79 98.53
N SER A 342 -24.49 -7.39 98.26
CA SER A 342 -25.31 -6.67 99.24
C SER A 342 -25.64 -7.50 100.47
N ILE A 343 -25.91 -8.81 100.32
CA ILE A 343 -26.14 -9.71 101.46
C ILE A 343 -24.86 -9.89 102.29
N VAL A 344 -23.69 -10.03 101.65
CA VAL A 344 -22.41 -10.15 102.34
C VAL A 344 -22.02 -8.85 103.05
N ILE A 345 -22.26 -7.70 102.43
CA ILE A 345 -21.98 -6.39 103.03
C ILE A 345 -22.92 -6.12 104.21
N VAL A 346 -24.23 -6.37 104.07
CA VAL A 346 -25.19 -6.17 105.17
C VAL A 346 -24.97 -7.18 106.30
N GLY A 347 -24.57 -8.42 105.98
CA GLY A 347 -24.21 -9.43 106.97
C GLY A 347 -22.87 -9.20 107.67
N SER A 348 -22.06 -8.23 107.23
CA SER A 348 -20.80 -7.84 107.89
C SER A 348 -20.95 -6.65 108.87
N PHE A 349 -22.16 -6.08 108.95
CA PHE A 349 -22.51 -4.95 109.84
C PHE A 349 -23.55 -5.33 110.91
N LEU A 350 -23.89 -6.63 111.02
CA LEU A 350 -24.57 -7.28 112.13
C LEU A 350 -23.59 -8.26 112.77
#